data_AF-A0A413RH02-F1
#
_entry.id   AF-A0A413RH02-F1
#
_cell.length_a   1.000
_cell.length_b   1.000
_cell.length_c   1.000
_cell.angle_alpha   90.00
_cell.angle_beta   90.00
_cell.angle_gamma   90.00
#
_symmetry.space_group_name_H-M   'P 1'
#
loop_
_entity.id
_entity.type
_entity.pdbx_description
1 polymer ?
#
loop_
_entity_poly.entity_id
_entity_poly.type
_entity_poly.pdbx_seq_one_letter_code
_entity_poly.pdbx_strand_id
1 'polypeptide(L)'
;MGAQRSTVGSSSFWDVAKGWAGFGRTPADDLADLARGVALSMVAFAYGPGPRRVTVSLAAPREVEALIGPGPHRVYRSDRPATTGGDFVLVQGTDATGADWQLGVPRVDVPVFRQALATMWPRPERRRPS
;
A
#
# COMPACT_ATOMS: atom_id res chain seq x y z
N MET A 1 -20.20 -9.13 -7.38
CA MET A 1 -18.73 -8.92 -7.40
C MET A 1 -18.50 -7.47 -7.77
N GLY A 2 -18.14 -6.62 -6.79
CA GLY A 2 -17.82 -5.22 -7.07
C GLY A 2 -16.48 -5.13 -7.80
N ALA A 3 -16.39 -4.30 -8.84
CA ALA A 3 -15.17 -4.13 -9.62
C ALA A 3 -14.02 -3.63 -8.71
N GLN A 4 -12.97 -4.43 -8.59
CA GLN A 4 -11.73 -4.05 -7.91
C GLN A 4 -10.99 -3.05 -8.79
N ARG A 5 -10.46 -1.97 -8.18
CA ARG A 5 -9.99 -0.79 -8.92
C ARG A 5 -8.51 -0.55 -8.68
N SER A 6 -7.71 -0.51 -9.73
CA SER A 6 -6.27 -0.25 -9.59
C SER A 6 -6.00 1.18 -9.09
N THR A 7 -4.94 1.32 -8.30
CA THR A 7 -4.36 2.59 -7.84
C THR A 7 -3.58 3.30 -8.95
N VAL A 8 -3.37 4.60 -8.78
CA VAL A 8 -2.66 5.44 -9.76
C VAL A 8 -1.25 4.95 -10.04
N GLY A 9 -0.46 4.56 -9.02
CA GLY A 9 0.89 4.04 -9.23
C GLY A 9 0.96 2.64 -9.85
N SER A 10 -0.15 1.92 -9.92
CA SER A 10 -0.27 0.64 -10.63
C SER A 10 -0.53 0.79 -12.13
N SER A 11 -0.94 1.98 -12.53
CA SER A 11 -1.24 2.36 -13.89
C SER A 11 0.06 2.90 -14.48
N SER A 12 0.55 2.29 -15.55
CA SER A 12 1.80 2.60 -16.24
C SER A 12 2.15 4.10 -16.26
N PHE A 13 3.44 4.45 -16.28
CA PHE A 13 3.96 5.84 -16.24
C PHE A 13 3.18 6.88 -17.08
N TRP A 14 2.50 6.46 -18.15
CA TRP A 14 1.55 7.22 -18.95
C TRP A 14 0.34 7.79 -18.20
N ASP A 15 -0.22 7.11 -17.21
CA ASP A 15 -1.38 7.58 -16.45
C ASP A 15 -0.98 8.57 -15.35
N VAL A 16 0.21 8.42 -14.77
CA VAL A 16 0.82 9.43 -13.88
C VAL A 16 1.05 10.75 -14.63
N ALA A 17 1.53 10.67 -15.88
CA ALA A 17 1.69 11.84 -16.75
C ALA A 17 0.35 12.51 -17.09
N LYS A 18 -0.73 11.75 -17.31
CA LYS A 18 -2.08 12.29 -17.55
C LYS A 18 -2.72 12.88 -16.30
N GLY A 19 -2.44 12.33 -15.11
CA GLY A 19 -2.89 12.87 -13.83
C GLY A 19 -2.35 14.27 -13.54
N TRP A 20 -1.08 14.53 -13.87
CA TRP A 20 -0.48 15.87 -13.78
C TRP A 20 -1.06 16.89 -14.78
N ALA A 21 -1.65 16.42 -15.89
CA ALA A 21 -2.30 17.27 -16.89
C ALA A 21 -3.78 17.57 -16.58
N GLY A 22 -4.31 17.11 -15.44
CA GLY A 22 -5.72 17.31 -15.05
C GLY A 22 -6.72 16.37 -15.75
N PHE A 23 -6.23 15.35 -16.47
CA PHE A 23 -7.06 14.38 -17.21
C PHE A 23 -7.03 12.97 -16.62
N GLY A 24 -6.49 12.81 -15.40
CA GLY A 24 -6.30 11.50 -14.77
C GLY A 24 -6.56 11.50 -13.27
N ARG A 25 -6.76 10.30 -12.74
CA ARG A 25 -7.00 10.03 -11.32
C ARG A 25 -5.73 10.32 -10.51
N THR A 26 -5.89 10.83 -9.30
CA THR A 26 -4.78 11.27 -8.42
C THR A 26 -4.66 10.37 -7.18
N PRO A 27 -3.49 10.35 -6.49
CA PRO A 27 -3.37 9.68 -5.19
C PRO A 27 -4.37 10.18 -4.13
N ALA A 28 -4.81 11.44 -4.25
CA ALA A 28 -5.84 12.00 -3.39
C ALA A 28 -7.22 11.35 -3.66
N ASP A 29 -7.54 11.04 -4.92
CA ASP A 29 -8.77 10.32 -5.28
C ASP A 29 -8.74 8.88 -4.75
N ASP A 30 -7.59 8.21 -4.80
CA ASP A 30 -7.41 6.87 -4.23
C ASP A 30 -7.57 6.89 -2.70
N LEU A 31 -7.03 7.90 -2.02
CA LEU A 31 -7.27 8.09 -0.58
C LEU A 31 -8.75 8.31 -0.26
N ALA A 32 -9.43 9.13 -1.05
CA ALA A 32 -10.86 9.38 -0.88
C ALA A 32 -11.70 8.12 -1.13
N ASP A 33 -11.35 7.33 -2.14
CA ASP A 33 -12.01 6.07 -2.46
C ASP A 33 -11.76 5.01 -1.37
N LEU A 34 -10.54 4.92 -0.83
CA LEU A 34 -10.25 4.07 0.32
C LEU A 34 -11.08 4.47 1.54
N ALA A 35 -11.22 5.77 1.82
CA ALA A 35 -12.05 6.29 2.91
C ALA A 35 -13.55 5.96 2.73
N ARG A 36 -14.01 5.78 1.48
CA ARG A 36 -15.38 5.34 1.15
C ARG A 36 -15.54 3.81 1.14
N GLY A 37 -14.49 3.04 1.45
CA GLY A 37 -14.51 1.58 1.45
C GLY A 37 -14.43 0.96 0.05
N VAL A 38 -13.97 1.71 -0.96
CA VAL A 38 -13.76 1.18 -2.31
C VAL A 38 -12.59 0.20 -2.30
N ALA A 39 -12.78 -0.96 -2.94
CA ALA A 39 -11.73 -1.97 -3.06
C ALA A 39 -10.65 -1.52 -4.07
N LEU A 40 -9.49 -1.11 -3.55
CA LEU A 40 -8.33 -0.72 -4.34
C LEU A 40 -7.34 -1.87 -4.50
N SER A 41 -6.73 -1.99 -5.67
CA SER A 41 -5.61 -2.90 -5.95
C SER A 41 -4.34 -2.12 -6.27
N MET A 42 -3.20 -2.60 -5.79
CA MET A 42 -1.90 -1.96 -5.96
C MET A 42 -0.85 -2.94 -6.46
N VAL A 43 -0.10 -2.58 -7.50
CA VAL A 43 1.10 -3.32 -7.91
C VAL A 43 2.20 -3.02 -6.93
N ALA A 44 2.80 -4.05 -6.37
CA ALA A 44 3.92 -3.95 -5.44
C ALA A 44 4.99 -5.00 -5.79
N PHE A 45 6.13 -4.91 -5.13
CA PHE A 45 7.17 -5.93 -5.15
C PHE A 45 7.35 -6.52 -3.76
N ALA A 46 7.08 -7.81 -3.60
CA ALA A 46 7.37 -8.54 -2.36
C ALA A 46 8.85 -8.91 -2.32
N TYR A 47 9.52 -8.60 -1.21
CA TYR A 47 10.94 -8.89 -0.99
C TYR A 47 11.07 -10.05 0.00
N GLY A 48 10.97 -11.28 -0.52
CA GLY A 48 11.28 -12.52 0.21
C GLY A 48 12.69 -13.02 -0.17
N PRO A 49 12.85 -14.23 -0.77
CA PRO A 49 14.15 -14.68 -1.31
C PRO A 49 14.62 -13.85 -2.53
N GLY A 50 13.77 -12.96 -3.05
CA GLY A 50 14.05 -12.01 -4.12
C GLY A 50 12.82 -11.14 -4.41
N PRO A 51 12.97 -10.05 -5.20
CA PRO A 51 11.86 -9.17 -5.54
C PRO A 51 10.89 -9.84 -6.52
N ARG A 52 9.63 -10.01 -6.12
CA ARG A 52 8.55 -10.53 -6.98
C ARG A 52 7.44 -9.51 -7.14
N ARG A 53 7.07 -9.20 -8.39
CA ARG A 53 5.90 -8.36 -8.69
C ARG A 53 4.62 -9.06 -8.23
N VAL A 54 3.80 -8.36 -7.47
CA VAL A 54 2.52 -8.83 -6.93
C VAL A 54 1.46 -7.75 -7.11
N THR A 55 0.19 -8.17 -7.18
CA THR A 55 -0.95 -7.26 -7.06
C THR A 55 -1.55 -7.46 -5.67
N VAL A 56 -1.72 -6.38 -4.93
CA VAL A 56 -2.17 -6.39 -3.53
C VAL A 56 -3.55 -5.75 -3.48
N SER A 57 -4.57 -6.47 -3.02
CA SER A 57 -5.86 -5.87 -2.69
C SER A 57 -5.79 -5.16 -1.35
N LEU A 58 -5.93 -3.84 -1.36
CA LEU A 58 -5.94 -2.99 -0.15
C LEU A 58 -7.27 -3.08 0.63
N ALA A 59 -8.24 -3.85 0.15
CA ALA A 59 -9.49 -4.16 0.85
C ALA A 59 -9.59 -5.61 1.31
N ALA A 60 -8.56 -6.43 1.08
CA ALA A 60 -8.52 -7.83 1.53
C ALA A 60 -7.40 -8.03 2.56
N PRO A 61 -7.68 -7.91 3.87
CA PRO A 61 -6.68 -8.04 4.93
C PRO A 61 -5.84 -9.32 4.81
N ARG A 62 -6.46 -10.45 4.45
CA ARG A 62 -5.78 -11.74 4.28
C ARG A 62 -4.73 -11.73 3.17
N GLU A 63 -4.94 -11.00 2.08
CA GLU A 63 -3.94 -10.90 1.00
C GLU A 63 -2.73 -10.08 1.46
N VAL A 64 -2.97 -9.03 2.24
CA VAL A 64 -1.90 -8.22 2.84
C VAL A 64 -1.12 -9.06 3.86
N GLU A 65 -1.81 -9.80 4.73
CA GLU A 65 -1.16 -10.66 5.73
C GLU A 65 -0.31 -11.77 5.11
N ALA A 66 -0.75 -12.33 3.98
CA ALA A 66 0.03 -13.32 3.24
C ALA A 66 1.36 -12.76 2.68
N LEU A 67 1.49 -11.43 2.59
CA LEU A 67 2.68 -10.76 2.06
C LEU A 67 3.59 -10.21 3.16
N ILE A 68 3.01 -9.60 4.19
CA ILE A 68 3.76 -8.85 5.21
C ILE A 68 3.53 -9.35 6.64
N GLY A 69 2.94 -10.54 6.80
CA GLY A 69 2.66 -11.14 8.11
C GLY A 69 1.35 -10.64 8.75
N PRO A 70 0.93 -11.23 9.88
CA PRO A 70 -0.32 -10.86 10.57
C PRO A 70 -0.30 -9.42 11.07
N GLY A 71 -1.45 -8.72 10.99
CA GLY A 71 -1.58 -7.38 11.57
C GLY A 71 -1.79 -7.38 13.09
N PRO A 72 -1.55 -6.26 13.80
CA PRO A 72 -1.31 -4.92 13.26
C PRO A 72 0.12 -4.71 12.74
N HIS A 73 0.26 -3.89 11.70
CA HIS A 73 1.56 -3.56 11.10
C HIS A 73 2.06 -2.20 11.55
N ARG A 74 3.39 -2.06 11.66
CA ARG A 74 4.06 -0.78 11.91
C ARG A 74 5.04 -0.47 10.80
N VAL A 75 4.81 0.61 10.06
CA VAL A 75 5.78 1.15 9.09
C VAL A 75 6.81 2.02 9.81
N TYR A 76 8.10 1.77 9.58
CA TYR A 76 9.20 2.60 10.11
C TYR A 76 10.10 3.21 9.03
N ARG A 77 10.05 2.73 7.78
CA ARG A 77 10.81 3.30 6.66
C ARG A 77 10.04 3.22 5.33
N SER A 78 10.20 4.20 4.44
CA SER A 78 9.59 4.20 3.10
C SER A 78 10.25 5.15 2.08
N ASP A 79 11.55 5.43 2.23
CA ASP A 79 12.29 6.44 1.47
C ASP A 79 13.36 5.84 0.54
N ARG A 80 13.81 4.61 0.83
CA ARG A 80 14.82 3.91 0.04
C ARG A 80 14.25 3.52 -1.34
N PRO A 81 14.97 3.78 -2.45
CA PRO A 81 14.58 3.25 -3.76
C PRO A 81 14.50 1.73 -3.72
N ALA A 82 13.44 1.17 -4.28
CA ALA A 82 13.36 -0.26 -4.53
C ALA A 82 14.33 -0.60 -5.68
N THR A 83 15.06 -1.71 -5.56
CA THR A 83 15.99 -2.18 -6.61
C THR A 83 15.29 -2.71 -7.86
N THR A 84 13.96 -2.65 -7.89
CA THR A 84 13.10 -3.01 -9.01
C THR A 84 12.87 -1.77 -9.86
N GLY A 85 13.23 -1.80 -11.15
CA GLY A 85 13.12 -0.64 -12.04
C GLY A 85 11.75 0.06 -11.98
N GLY A 86 11.73 1.38 -12.21
CA GLY A 86 10.56 2.25 -12.04
C GLY A 86 10.65 3.13 -10.78
N ASP A 87 9.62 3.94 -10.51
CA ASP A 87 9.55 4.82 -9.32
C ASP A 87 8.90 4.09 -8.13
N PHE A 88 9.59 3.06 -7.64
CA PHE A 88 9.19 2.29 -6.46
C PHE A 88 10.10 2.64 -5.27
N VAL A 89 9.51 2.67 -4.08
CA VAL A 89 10.23 2.80 -2.81
C VAL A 89 9.99 1.60 -1.92
N LEU A 90 11.00 1.22 -1.16
CA LEU A 90 10.95 0.12 -0.22
C LEU A 90 10.28 0.60 1.08
N VAL A 91 9.09 0.10 1.33
CA VAL A 91 8.38 0.25 2.60
C VAL A 91 8.81 -0.89 3.51
N GLN A 92 9.29 -0.55 4.72
CA GLN A 92 9.71 -1.50 5.72
C GLN A 92 8.92 -1.31 7.01
N GLY A 93 8.61 -2.43 7.65
CA GLY A 93 7.84 -2.43 8.88
C GLY A 93 7.97 -3.73 9.66
N THR A 94 7.26 -3.79 10.78
CA THR A 94 7.09 -5.02 11.57
C THR A 94 5.63 -5.48 11.54
N ASP A 95 5.42 -6.79 11.64
CA ASP A 95 4.10 -7.40 11.81
C ASP A 95 3.73 -7.50 13.32
N ALA A 96 2.61 -8.17 13.63
CA ALA A 96 2.13 -8.37 15.00
C ALA A 96 3.06 -9.23 15.88
N THR A 97 3.87 -10.07 15.27
CA THR A 97 4.83 -10.95 15.95
C THR A 97 6.18 -10.25 16.20
N GLY A 98 6.38 -9.08 15.57
CA GLY A 98 7.64 -8.35 15.58
C GLY A 98 8.59 -8.76 14.47
N ALA A 99 8.16 -9.59 13.51
CA ALA A 99 8.97 -9.94 12.35
C ALA A 99 9.04 -8.78 11.36
N ASP A 100 10.23 -8.53 10.82
CA ASP A 100 10.45 -7.52 9.79
C ASP A 100 9.87 -7.97 8.44
N TRP A 101 9.20 -7.04 7.76
CA TRP A 101 8.70 -7.21 6.40
C TRP A 101 9.14 -6.06 5.50
N GLN A 102 9.20 -6.33 4.20
CA GLN A 102 9.61 -5.35 3.19
C GLN A 102 8.75 -5.47 1.94
N LEU A 103 8.27 -4.34 1.44
CA LEU A 103 7.43 -4.27 0.24
C LEU A 103 7.84 -3.06 -0.61
N GLY A 104 8.17 -3.28 -1.87
CA GLY A 104 8.37 -2.22 -2.85
C GLY A 104 7.02 -1.69 -3.31
N VAL A 105 6.73 -0.42 -3.07
CA VAL A 105 5.46 0.24 -3.37
C VAL A 105 5.73 1.41 -4.32
N PRO A 106 4.87 1.71 -5.31
CA PRO A 106 5.00 2.91 -6.11
C PRO A 106 5.09 4.13 -5.20
N ARG A 107 6.05 5.03 -5.43
CA ARG A 107 6.28 6.19 -4.54
C ARG A 107 4.99 7.00 -4.30
N VAL A 108 4.19 7.15 -5.35
CA VAL A 108 2.90 7.87 -5.33
C VAL A 108 1.83 7.17 -4.48
N ASP A 109 1.89 5.84 -4.32
CA ASP A 109 0.88 5.05 -3.60
C ASP A 109 1.26 4.78 -2.13
N VAL A 110 2.45 5.20 -1.67
CA VAL A 110 2.87 5.04 -0.27
C VAL A 110 1.85 5.60 0.73
N PRO A 111 1.25 6.80 0.52
CA PRO A 111 0.23 7.31 1.43
C PRO A 111 -1.02 6.42 1.45
N VAL A 112 -1.46 5.92 0.28
CA VAL A 112 -2.62 5.03 0.14
C VAL A 112 -2.37 3.72 0.87
N PHE A 113 -1.20 3.12 0.69
CA PHE A 113 -0.81 1.88 1.37
C PHE A 113 -0.79 2.05 2.89
N ARG A 114 -0.19 3.13 3.40
CA ARG A 114 -0.16 3.43 4.85
C ARG A 114 -1.57 3.60 5.42
N GLN A 115 -2.43 4.33 4.72
CA GLN A 115 -3.82 4.53 5.14
C GLN A 115 -4.61 3.21 5.13
N ALA A 116 -4.37 2.35 4.15
CA ALA A 116 -5.02 1.04 4.06
C ALA A 116 -4.66 0.16 5.26
N LEU A 117 -3.36 0.08 5.61
CA LEU A 117 -2.91 -0.64 6.81
C LEU A 117 -3.57 -0.09 8.09
N ALA A 118 -3.61 1.23 8.25
CA ALA A 118 -4.22 1.87 9.42
C ALA A 118 -5.74 1.63 9.51
N THR A 119 -6.41 1.50 8.37
CA THR A 119 -7.86 1.25 8.31
C THR A 119 -8.19 -0.22 8.59
N MET A 120 -7.37 -1.15 8.08
CA MET A 120 -7.57 -2.59 8.29
C MET A 120 -7.23 -3.03 9.72
N TRP A 121 -6.20 -2.43 10.33
CA TRP A 121 -5.80 -2.70 11.72
C TRP A 121 -5.73 -1.39 12.51
N PRO A 122 -6.88 -0.83 12.91
CA PRO A 122 -6.90 0.39 13.72
C PRO A 122 -6.12 0.14 15.01
N ARG A 123 -5.28 1.12 15.38
CA ARG A 123 -4.55 1.03 16.65
C ARG A 123 -5.57 0.86 17.77
N PRO A 124 -5.34 -0.06 18.73
CA PRO A 124 -6.17 -0.12 19.91
C PRO A 124 -6.14 1.26 20.57
N GLU A 125 -7.31 1.86 20.70
CA GLU A 125 -7.48 3.13 21.37
C GLU A 125 -6.87 2.96 22.76
N ARG A 126 -5.83 3.74 23.07
CA ARG A 126 -5.30 3.77 24.43
C ARG A 126 -6.43 4.31 25.29
N ARG A 127 -7.19 3.41 25.94
CA ARG A 127 -8.09 3.79 27.02
C ARG A 127 -7.23 4.56 28.02
N ARG A 128 -7.43 5.87 28.08
CA ARG A 128 -6.85 6.65 29.17
C ARG A 128 -7.42 6.06 30.46
N PRO A 129 -6.60 5.75 31.47
CA PRO A 129 -7.14 5.44 32.79
C PRO A 129 -7.91 6.67 33.24
N SER A 130 -9.20 6.49 33.52
CA SER A 130 -10.08 7.48 34.15
C SER A 130 -9.66 7.74 35.59
#